data_AF-A0A557PC28-F1
#
_entry.id   AF-A0A557PC28-F1
#
_cell.length_a   1.000
_cell.length_b   1.000
_cell.length_c   1.000
_cell.angle_alpha   90.00
_cell.angle_beta   90.00
_cell.angle_gamma   90.00
#
_symmetry.space_group_name_H-M   'P 1'
#
loop_
_entity.id
_entity.type
_entity.pdbx_description
1 polymer ?
#
loop_
_entity_poly.entity_id
_entity_poly.type
_entity_poly.pdbx_seq_one_letter_code
_entity_poly.pdbx_strand_id
1 'polypeptide(L)'
;MENSNFAFPFLAATVLPAGIALIVLIAGLSATMSSASSDAIAGVSILLCDVWSMVTGKVPPKDKAVKYSRFALVAVIGIALLFALTSNDIISYITKMIATVMSGMCVVGLLGKFWKRYNWQGALATLLCASVGSISVMLHADWSTYWGNPSIPSVIAALLGGVIVSLLTPVNTVSDEEALAIINEQRRAMESDSTPEVELSTKQA
;
A
#
# COMPACT_ATOMS: atom_id res chain seq x y z
N MET A 1 -1.70 -33.09 -6.01
CA MET A 1 -1.48 -32.13 -7.11
C MET A 1 -0.24 -31.33 -6.75
N GLU A 2 0.79 -31.32 -7.60
CA GLU A 2 2.10 -30.70 -7.31
C GLU A 2 2.04 -29.17 -7.14
N ASN A 3 0.95 -28.51 -7.56
CA ASN A 3 0.79 -27.07 -7.42
C ASN A 3 -0.69 -26.69 -7.28
N SER A 4 -1.09 -26.31 -6.05
CA SER A 4 -2.48 -25.97 -5.71
C SER A 4 -3.03 -24.78 -6.50
N ASN A 5 -2.16 -23.94 -7.07
CA ASN A 5 -2.55 -22.75 -7.83
C ASN A 5 -3.28 -23.09 -9.14
N PHE A 6 -3.07 -24.28 -9.70
CA PHE A 6 -3.75 -24.72 -10.92
C PHE A 6 -5.06 -25.47 -10.68
N ALA A 7 -5.47 -25.66 -9.42
CA ALA A 7 -6.68 -26.42 -9.10
C ALA A 7 -7.94 -25.82 -9.72
N PHE A 8 -8.09 -24.49 -9.66
CA PHE A 8 -9.24 -23.80 -10.23
C PHE A 8 -9.33 -23.91 -11.77
N PRO A 9 -8.30 -23.54 -12.56
CA PRO A 9 -8.37 -23.65 -14.01
C PRO A 9 -8.49 -25.11 -14.48
N PHE A 10 -7.87 -26.06 -13.78
CA PHE A 10 -7.99 -27.47 -14.07
C PHE A 10 -9.41 -27.99 -13.86
N LEU A 11 -10.05 -27.65 -12.74
CA LEU A 11 -11.44 -28.02 -12.46
C LEU A 11 -12.42 -27.36 -13.44
N ALA A 12 -12.20 -26.08 -13.76
CA ALA A 12 -13.03 -25.38 -14.75
C ALA A 12 -12.95 -26.05 -16.14
N ALA A 13 -11.77 -26.49 -16.57
CA ALA A 13 -11.59 -27.14 -17.87
C ALA A 13 -12.10 -28.59 -17.92
N THR A 14 -12.13 -29.30 -16.79
CA THR A 14 -12.50 -30.73 -16.73
C THR A 14 -13.97 -30.96 -16.40
N VAL A 15 -14.60 -30.07 -15.63
CA VAL A 15 -15.97 -30.26 -15.12
C VAL A 15 -17.00 -29.48 -15.93
N LEU A 16 -16.64 -28.35 -16.55
CA LEU A 16 -17.58 -27.50 -17.27
C LEU A 16 -17.64 -27.83 -18.77
N PRO A 17 -18.81 -27.66 -19.43
CA PRO A 17 -18.89 -27.66 -20.89
C PRO A 17 -17.99 -26.58 -21.50
N ALA A 18 -17.37 -26.85 -22.65
CA ALA A 18 -16.33 -26.01 -23.25
C ALA A 18 -16.69 -24.51 -23.36
N GLY A 19 -17.93 -24.20 -23.74
CA GLY A 19 -18.40 -22.81 -23.85
C GLY A 19 -18.45 -22.08 -22.50
N ILE A 20 -18.89 -22.77 -21.44
CA ILE A 20 -18.97 -22.20 -20.08
C ILE A 20 -17.57 -22.11 -19.46
N ALA A 21 -16.74 -23.13 -19.65
CA ALA A 21 -15.35 -23.13 -19.19
C ALA A 21 -14.59 -21.90 -19.74
N LEU A 22 -14.73 -21.63 -21.04
CA LEU A 22 -14.09 -20.48 -21.68
C LEU A 22 -14.57 -19.15 -21.08
N ILE A 23 -15.89 -18.97 -20.91
CA ILE A 23 -16.46 -17.75 -20.31
C ILE A 23 -15.93 -17.55 -18.88
N VAL A 24 -15.91 -18.60 -18.07
CA VAL A 24 -15.44 -18.52 -16.66
C VAL A 24 -13.96 -18.16 -16.59
N LEU A 25 -13.10 -18.77 -17.41
CA LEU A 25 -11.68 -18.47 -17.42
C LEU A 25 -11.40 -17.04 -17.90
N ILE A 26 -12.10 -16.58 -18.96
CA ILE A 26 -11.99 -15.20 -19.44
C ILE A 26 -12.49 -14.21 -18.38
N ALA A 27 -13.59 -14.52 -17.68
CA ALA A 27 -14.11 -13.68 -16.61
C ALA A 27 -13.10 -13.56 -15.45
N GLY A 28 -12.45 -14.66 -15.05
CA GLY A 28 -11.41 -14.65 -14.02
C GLY A 28 -10.17 -13.85 -14.43
N LEU A 29 -9.73 -13.98 -15.69
CA LEU A 29 -8.63 -13.18 -16.24
C LEU A 29 -8.98 -11.69 -16.28
N SER A 30 -10.20 -11.36 -16.72
CA SER A 30 -10.70 -9.98 -16.76
C SER A 30 -10.78 -9.35 -15.37
N ALA A 31 -11.29 -10.09 -14.38
CA ALA A 31 -11.32 -9.64 -12.98
C ALA A 31 -9.91 -9.36 -12.45
N THR A 32 -8.95 -10.25 -12.71
CA THR A 32 -7.55 -10.09 -12.29
C THR A 32 -6.90 -8.87 -12.94
N MET A 33 -7.15 -8.66 -14.24
CA MET A 33 -6.62 -7.51 -14.98
C MET A 33 -7.19 -6.18 -14.47
N SER A 34 -8.47 -6.15 -14.10
CA SER A 34 -9.13 -4.97 -13.52
C SER A 34 -8.49 -4.57 -12.17
N SER A 35 -8.32 -5.53 -11.26
CA SER A 35 -7.64 -5.28 -9.97
C SER A 35 -6.19 -4.85 -10.18
N ALA A 36 -5.43 -5.57 -11.02
CA ALA A 36 -4.04 -5.24 -11.30
C ALA A 36 -3.86 -3.84 -11.87
N SER A 37 -4.77 -3.40 -12.75
CA SER A 37 -4.73 -2.04 -13.30
C SER A 37 -4.99 -0.97 -12.23
N SER A 38 -5.93 -1.22 -11.32
CA SER A 38 -6.25 -0.31 -10.21
C SER A 38 -5.08 -0.20 -9.23
N ASP A 39 -4.47 -1.33 -8.87
CA ASP A 39 -3.31 -1.37 -7.98
C ASP A 39 -2.09 -0.70 -8.62
N ALA A 40 -1.86 -0.90 -9.92
CA ALA A 40 -0.78 -0.24 -10.64
C ALA A 40 -0.96 1.27 -10.67
N ILE A 41 -2.18 1.77 -10.93
CA ILE A 41 -2.49 3.20 -10.89
C ILE A 41 -2.26 3.76 -9.48
N ALA A 42 -2.77 3.08 -8.45
CA ALA A 42 -2.57 3.48 -7.06
C ALA A 42 -1.07 3.53 -6.70
N GLY A 43 -0.29 2.51 -7.09
CA GLY A 43 1.15 2.47 -6.87
C GLY A 43 1.91 3.58 -7.59
N VAL A 44 1.54 3.90 -8.83
CA VAL A 44 2.12 5.03 -9.59
C VAL A 44 1.79 6.36 -8.94
N SER A 45 0.55 6.54 -8.47
CA SER A 45 0.14 7.75 -7.74
C SER A 45 0.93 7.91 -6.44
N ILE A 46 1.07 6.85 -5.64
CA ILE A 46 1.89 6.89 -4.40
C ILE A 46 3.35 7.23 -4.72
N LEU A 47 3.92 6.62 -5.77
CA LEU A 47 5.31 6.87 -6.13
C LEU A 47 5.55 8.33 -6.60
N LEU A 48 4.63 8.89 -7.38
CA LEU A 48 4.78 10.25 -7.92
C LEU A 48 4.30 11.36 -6.98
N CYS A 49 3.27 11.12 -6.18
CA CYS A 49 2.70 12.13 -5.30
C CYS A 49 3.38 12.10 -3.93
N ASP A 50 3.67 10.93 -3.38
CA ASP A 50 4.19 10.80 -2.01
C ASP A 50 5.70 10.64 -2.02
N VAL A 51 6.23 9.63 -2.73
CA VAL A 51 7.67 9.33 -2.69
C VAL A 51 8.48 10.41 -3.40
N TRP A 52 8.06 10.83 -4.60
CA TRP A 52 8.78 11.87 -5.34
C TRP A 52 8.78 13.23 -4.62
N SER A 53 7.64 13.63 -4.03
CA SER A 53 7.56 14.89 -3.29
C SER A 53 8.39 14.84 -2.00
N MET A 54 8.41 13.69 -1.31
CA MET A 54 9.24 13.47 -0.13
C MET A 54 10.74 13.54 -0.45
N VAL A 55 11.17 13.00 -1.60
CA VAL A 55 12.59 12.98 -1.99
C VAL A 55 13.05 14.29 -2.63
N THR A 56 12.23 14.88 -3.49
CA THR A 56 12.60 16.03 -4.33
C THR A 56 12.11 17.36 -3.77
N GLY A 57 11.19 17.34 -2.80
CA GLY A 57 10.57 18.52 -2.20
C GLY A 57 9.65 19.30 -3.14
N LYS A 58 9.36 18.77 -4.34
CA LYS A 58 8.59 19.45 -5.39
C LYS A 58 7.62 18.50 -6.04
N VAL A 59 6.46 19.01 -6.44
CA VAL A 59 5.49 18.27 -7.26
C VAL A 59 6.08 18.04 -8.68
N PRO A 60 5.81 16.89 -9.32
CA PRO A 60 6.32 16.61 -10.66
C PRO A 60 5.86 17.67 -11.68
N PRO A 61 6.76 18.20 -12.54
CA PRO A 61 6.38 19.18 -13.56
C PRO A 61 5.35 18.61 -14.54
N LYS A 62 4.24 19.33 -14.77
CA LYS A 62 3.13 18.89 -15.63
C LYS A 62 3.53 18.53 -17.06
N ASP A 63 4.45 19.31 -17.63
CA ASP A 63 4.98 19.10 -18.99
C ASP A 63 5.64 17.71 -19.17
N LYS A 64 6.16 17.14 -18.07
CA LYS A 64 6.79 15.81 -18.07
C LYS A 64 6.01 14.76 -17.27
N ALA A 65 4.86 15.11 -16.70
CA ALA A 65 4.08 14.24 -15.83
C ALA A 65 3.72 12.90 -16.50
N VAL A 66 3.36 12.93 -17.80
CA VAL A 66 3.06 11.71 -18.56
C VAL A 66 4.29 10.80 -18.70
N LYS A 67 5.48 11.37 -18.94
CA LYS A 67 6.72 10.59 -19.06
C LYS A 67 7.10 9.97 -17.72
N TYR A 68 7.02 10.75 -16.64
CA TYR A 68 7.30 10.26 -15.28
C TYR A 68 6.30 9.18 -14.84
N SER A 69 5.01 9.34 -15.16
CA SER A 69 3.99 8.33 -14.89
C SER A 69 4.24 7.02 -15.63
N ARG A 70 4.64 7.07 -16.91
CA ARG A 70 5.01 5.86 -17.67
C ARG A 70 6.24 5.17 -17.09
N PHE A 71 7.27 5.92 -16.68
CA PHE A 71 8.45 5.35 -16.05
C PHE A 71 8.12 4.73 -14.68
N ALA A 72 7.34 5.44 -13.86
CA ALA A 72 6.83 4.94 -12.58
C ALA A 72 6.03 3.65 -12.77
N LEU A 73 5.17 3.58 -13.79
CA LEU A 73 4.39 2.38 -14.09
C LEU A 73 5.29 1.18 -14.41
N VAL A 74 6.29 1.37 -15.29
CA VAL A 74 7.26 0.33 -15.63
C VAL A 74 8.03 -0.11 -14.38
N ALA A 75 8.43 0.84 -13.52
CA ALA A 75 9.12 0.52 -12.27
C ALA A 75 8.24 -0.29 -11.30
N VAL A 76 7.00 0.15 -11.06
CA VAL A 76 6.05 -0.55 -10.16
C VAL A 76 5.74 -1.96 -10.66
N ILE A 77 5.42 -2.10 -11.95
CA ILE A 77 5.16 -3.43 -12.56
C ILE A 77 6.42 -4.30 -12.54
N GLY A 78 7.60 -3.73 -12.82
CA GLY A 78 8.87 -4.45 -12.80
C GLY A 78 9.22 -4.99 -11.41
N ILE A 79 9.02 -4.19 -10.35
CA ILE A 79 9.22 -4.62 -8.97
C ILE A 79 8.19 -5.69 -8.58
N ALA A 80 6.92 -5.51 -8.95
CA ALA A 80 5.88 -6.51 -8.70
C ALA A 80 6.21 -7.86 -9.37
N LEU A 81 6.71 -7.82 -10.62
CA LEU A 81 7.14 -9.01 -11.34
C LEU A 81 8.33 -9.70 -10.67
N LEU A 82 9.33 -8.94 -10.20
CA LEU A 82 10.49 -9.49 -9.50
C LEU A 82 10.09 -10.24 -8.23
N PHE A 83 9.17 -9.68 -7.44
CA PHE A 83 8.63 -10.36 -6.27
C PHE A 83 7.79 -11.58 -6.63
N ALA A 84 6.98 -11.49 -7.68
CA ALA A 84 6.18 -12.61 -8.18
C ALA A 84 7.06 -13.80 -8.60
N LEU A 85 8.18 -13.54 -9.28
CA LEU A 85 9.13 -14.59 -9.71
C LEU A 85 9.85 -15.28 -8.55
N THR A 86 9.92 -14.65 -7.37
CA THR A 86 10.57 -15.22 -6.19
C THR A 86 9.64 -16.19 -5.43
N SER A 87 8.34 -16.19 -5.74
CA SER A 87 7.35 -16.99 -5.01
C SER A 87 6.88 -18.22 -5.79
N ASN A 88 6.88 -19.38 -5.12
CA ASN A 88 6.37 -20.65 -5.67
C ASN A 88 4.94 -20.98 -5.23
N ASP A 89 4.40 -20.28 -4.22
CA ASP A 89 3.06 -20.48 -3.67
C ASP A 89 2.38 -19.12 -3.43
N ILE A 90 1.32 -18.85 -4.19
CA ILE A 90 0.62 -17.57 -4.15
C ILE A 90 -0.11 -17.36 -2.82
N ILE A 91 -0.66 -18.42 -2.22
CA ILE A 91 -1.45 -18.33 -0.98
C ILE A 91 -0.52 -18.05 0.18
N SER A 92 0.58 -18.80 0.29
CA SER A 92 1.59 -18.56 1.33
C SER A 92 2.19 -17.16 1.21
N TYR A 93 2.48 -16.72 -0.02
CA TYR A 93 3.04 -15.40 -0.29
C TYR A 93 2.10 -14.27 0.10
N ILE A 94 0.84 -14.30 -0.38
CA ILE A 94 -0.17 -13.27 -0.03
C ILE A 94 -0.35 -13.22 1.49
N THR A 95 -0.47 -14.37 2.15
CA THR A 95 -0.67 -14.44 3.59
C THR A 95 0.49 -13.80 4.36
N LYS A 96 1.74 -14.09 3.98
CA LYS A 96 2.95 -13.51 4.59
C LYS A 96 3.06 -12.01 4.33
N MET A 97 2.73 -11.55 3.12
CA MET A 97 2.77 -10.13 2.78
C MET A 97 1.71 -9.33 3.56
N ILE A 98 0.48 -9.85 3.65
CA ILE A 98 -0.59 -9.26 4.47
C ILE A 98 -0.16 -9.19 5.93
N ALA A 99 0.38 -10.27 6.48
CA ALA A 99 0.87 -10.32 7.85
C ALA A 99 2.02 -9.33 8.14
N THR A 100 2.82 -9.00 7.13
CA THR A 100 3.98 -8.11 7.30
C THR A 100 3.60 -6.64 7.18
N VAL A 101 2.74 -6.31 6.20
CA VAL A 101 2.46 -4.90 5.84
C VAL A 101 1.06 -4.46 6.28
N MET A 102 0.03 -5.26 6.02
CA MET A 102 -1.38 -4.87 6.26
C MET A 102 -1.71 -4.84 7.76
N SER A 103 -1.14 -5.75 8.54
CA SER A 103 -1.27 -5.78 10.01
C SER A 103 -0.85 -4.45 10.65
N GLY A 104 0.31 -3.92 10.27
CA GLY A 104 0.82 -2.63 10.76
C GLY A 104 -0.09 -1.48 10.36
N MET A 105 -0.52 -1.42 9.10
CA MET A 105 -1.45 -0.38 8.62
C MET A 105 -2.79 -0.41 9.35
N CYS A 106 -3.32 -1.61 9.65
CA CYS A 106 -4.54 -1.77 10.43
C CYS A 106 -4.39 -1.16 11.83
N VAL A 107 -3.29 -1.47 12.52
CA VAL A 107 -3.03 -0.94 13.87
C VAL A 107 -2.81 0.58 13.84
N VAL A 108 -2.09 1.10 12.84
CA VAL A 108 -1.93 2.54 12.64
C VAL A 108 -3.28 3.23 12.47
N GLY A 109 -4.18 2.67 11.65
CA GLY A 109 -5.52 3.22 11.44
C GLY A 109 -6.39 3.20 12.70
N LEU A 110 -6.31 2.12 13.49
CA LEU A 110 -7.04 2.01 14.75
C LEU A 110 -6.51 2.98 15.81
N LEU A 111 -5.19 3.01 16.05
CA LEU A 111 -4.58 3.91 17.02
C LEU A 111 -4.72 5.37 16.59
N GLY A 112 -4.53 5.68 15.31
CA GLY A 112 -4.71 7.04 14.80
C GLY A 112 -6.12 7.58 14.96
N LYS A 113 -7.15 6.72 14.86
CA LYS A 113 -8.55 7.14 15.02
C LYS A 113 -9.00 7.19 16.49
N PHE A 114 -8.61 6.20 17.29
CA PHE A 114 -9.18 6.01 18.64
C PHE A 114 -8.27 6.51 19.76
N TRP A 115 -6.99 6.78 19.49
CA TRP A 115 -6.01 7.18 20.50
C TRP A 115 -5.48 8.59 20.24
N LYS A 116 -6.04 9.59 20.93
CA LYS A 116 -5.69 11.02 20.73
C LYS A 116 -4.21 11.37 20.94
N ARG A 117 -3.50 10.61 21.78
CA ARG A 117 -2.06 10.81 22.04
C ARG A 117 -1.17 10.19 20.94
N TYR A 118 -1.74 9.56 19.92
CA TYR A 118 -0.97 8.87 18.90
C TYR A 118 -0.24 9.89 18.02
N ASN A 119 1.07 9.68 17.85
CA ASN A 119 1.97 10.60 17.15
C ASN A 119 2.69 9.90 15.99
N TRP A 120 3.36 10.68 15.15
CA TRP A 120 4.03 10.15 13.96
C TRP A 120 5.15 9.15 14.30
N GLN A 121 5.81 9.31 15.46
CA GLN A 121 6.84 8.38 15.93
C GLN A 121 6.22 7.03 16.32
N GLY A 122 5.07 7.06 16.99
CA GLY A 122 4.27 5.87 17.28
C GLY A 122 3.77 5.19 16.00
N ALA A 123 3.37 5.97 15.00
CA ALA A 123 3.01 5.44 13.68
C ALA A 123 4.17 4.72 12.99
N LEU A 124 5.35 5.33 12.96
CA LEU A 124 6.53 4.71 12.38
C LEU A 124 6.96 3.45 13.17
N ALA A 125 6.94 3.53 14.50
CA ALA A 125 7.23 2.39 15.37
C ALA A 125 6.25 1.23 15.16
N THR A 126 4.95 1.52 15.01
CA THR A 126 3.91 0.51 14.75
C THR A 126 4.20 -0.25 13.46
N LEU A 127 4.53 0.45 12.38
CA LEU A 127 4.84 -0.16 11.08
C LEU A 127 6.12 -1.01 11.13
N LEU A 128 7.15 -0.51 11.82
CA LEU A 128 8.41 -1.23 11.99
C LEU A 128 8.23 -2.47 12.88
N CYS A 129 7.54 -2.36 14.01
CA CYS A 129 7.28 -3.47 14.91
C CYS A 129 6.38 -4.55 14.28
N ALA A 130 5.40 -4.17 13.44
CA ALA A 130 4.63 -5.12 12.64
C ALA A 130 5.54 -5.93 11.72
N SER A 131 6.39 -5.24 10.95
CA SER A 131 7.30 -5.87 9.99
C SER A 131 8.29 -6.79 10.68
N VAL A 132 8.92 -6.32 11.77
CA VAL A 132 9.87 -7.10 12.58
C VAL A 132 9.19 -8.28 13.25
N GLY A 133 7.98 -8.10 13.80
CA GLY A 133 7.21 -9.17 14.42
C GLY A 133 6.86 -10.29 13.43
N SER A 134 6.40 -9.91 12.23
CA SER A 134 6.14 -10.86 11.14
C SER A 134 7.41 -11.61 10.70
N ILE A 135 8.50 -10.87 10.43
CA ILE A 135 9.77 -11.44 9.98
C ILE A 135 10.37 -12.38 11.03
N SER A 136 10.32 -12.00 12.32
CA SER A 136 10.83 -12.82 13.41
C SER A 136 10.13 -14.18 13.48
N VAL A 137 8.80 -14.20 13.29
CA VAL A 137 8.02 -15.45 13.27
C VAL A 137 8.32 -16.28 12.03
N MET A 138 8.59 -15.64 10.89
CA MET A 138 9.00 -16.35 9.67
C MET A 138 10.40 -16.95 9.76
N LEU A 139 11.31 -16.37 10.55
CA LEU A 139 12.67 -16.87 10.75
C LEU A 139 12.75 -18.02 11.77
N HIS A 140 11.82 -18.09 12.72
CA HIS A 140 11.78 -19.14 13.74
C HIS A 140 10.76 -20.22 13.41
N ALA A 141 11.24 -21.40 12.98
CA ALA A 141 10.39 -22.53 12.57
C ALA A 141 9.39 -22.98 13.66
N ASP A 142 9.81 -22.96 14.93
CA ASP A 142 8.95 -23.31 16.07
C ASP A 142 7.78 -22.33 16.23
N TRP A 143 8.04 -21.04 15.98
CA TRP A 143 7.01 -19.99 16.08
C TRP A 143 6.07 -20.01 14.88
N SER A 144 6.59 -20.27 13.69
CA SER A 144 5.77 -20.48 12.51
C SER A 144 4.85 -21.69 12.67
N THR A 145 5.29 -22.74 13.37
CA THR A 145 4.49 -23.94 13.64
C THR A 145 3.43 -23.69 14.71
N TYR A 146 3.79 -22.97 15.79
CA TYR A 146 2.86 -22.62 16.86
C TYR A 146 1.78 -21.64 16.42
N TRP A 147 2.15 -20.56 15.73
CA TRP A 147 1.21 -19.53 15.30
C TRP A 147 0.48 -19.90 14.01
N GLY A 148 1.06 -20.76 13.18
CA GLY A 148 0.61 -21.10 11.82
C GLY A 148 0.74 -19.95 10.83
N ASN A 149 0.47 -18.71 11.27
CA ASN A 149 0.48 -17.50 10.47
C ASN A 149 1.10 -16.32 11.27
N PRO A 150 2.04 -15.56 10.68
CA PRO A 150 2.65 -14.39 11.33
C PRO A 150 1.71 -13.22 11.63
N SER A 151 0.46 -13.21 11.14
CA SER A 151 -0.47 -12.08 11.32
C SER A 151 -0.74 -11.71 12.78
N ILE A 152 -1.07 -12.69 13.63
CA ILE A 152 -1.40 -12.43 15.04
C ILE A 152 -0.20 -11.84 15.81
N PRO A 153 0.98 -12.49 15.82
CA PRO A 153 2.15 -11.93 16.51
C PRO A 153 2.60 -10.58 15.91
N SER A 154 2.43 -10.37 14.60
CA SER A 154 2.70 -9.09 13.95
C SER A 154 1.80 -7.97 14.48
N VAL A 155 0.49 -8.19 14.59
CA VAL A 155 -0.46 -7.20 15.15
C VAL A 155 -0.14 -6.89 16.62
N ILE A 156 0.19 -7.91 17.41
CA ILE A 156 0.56 -7.73 18.83
C ILE A 156 1.83 -6.88 18.93
N ALA A 157 2.87 -7.21 18.15
CA ALA A 157 4.10 -6.44 18.13
C ALA A 157 3.86 -4.98 17.69
N ALA A 158 3.03 -4.78 16.67
CA ALA A 158 2.64 -3.45 16.18
C ALA A 158 1.94 -2.62 17.27
N LEU A 159 0.96 -3.20 17.97
CA LEU A 159 0.23 -2.55 19.06
C LEU A 159 1.16 -2.16 20.21
N LEU A 160 2.00 -3.09 20.66
CA LEU A 160 2.94 -2.84 21.76
C LEU A 160 3.94 -1.76 21.38
N GLY A 161 4.56 -1.87 20.20
CA GLY A 161 5.51 -0.88 19.69
C GLY A 161 4.90 0.51 19.57
N GLY A 162 3.71 0.60 18.95
CA GLY A 162 2.98 1.84 18.80
C GLY A 162 2.62 2.50 20.13
N VAL A 163 2.04 1.75 21.05
CA VAL A 163 1.64 2.27 22.37
C VAL A 163 2.86 2.70 23.18
N ILE A 164 3.90 1.86 23.27
CA ILE A 164 5.11 2.18 24.04
C ILE A 164 5.77 3.44 23.50
N VAL A 165 5.99 3.53 22.18
CA VAL A 165 6.65 4.69 21.59
C VAL A 165 5.77 5.93 21.69
N SER A 166 4.46 5.85 21.46
CA SER A 166 3.56 7.00 21.66
C SER A 166 3.51 7.50 23.12
N LEU A 167 3.74 6.62 24.10
CA LEU A 167 3.83 7.02 25.51
C LEU A 167 5.18 7.64 25.87
N LEU A 168 6.28 7.15 25.29
CA LEU A 168 7.63 7.67 25.53
C LEU A 168 7.90 8.98 24.81
N THR A 169 7.19 9.24 23.71
CA THR A 169 7.41 10.41 22.86
C THR A 169 6.45 11.55 23.26
N PRO A 170 6.82 12.84 23.05
CA PRO A 170 5.97 13.96 23.42
C PRO A 170 4.59 13.89 22.77
N VAL A 171 3.60 14.40 23.50
CA VAL A 171 2.22 14.52 23.00
C VAL A 171 2.21 15.51 21.84
N ASN A 172 1.49 15.20 20.76
CA ASN A 172 1.26 16.16 19.70
C ASN A 172 0.42 17.33 20.26
N THR A 173 0.95 18.54 20.19
CA THR A 173 0.31 19.74 20.73
C THR A 173 -0.56 20.47 19.71
N VAL A 174 -0.57 20.02 18.45
CA VAL A 174 -1.41 20.61 17.40
C VAL A 174 -2.86 20.19 17.64
N SER A 175 -3.75 21.17 17.76
CA SER A 175 -5.19 20.90 17.92
C SER A 175 -5.80 20.37 16.61
N ASP A 176 -6.92 19.67 16.71
CA ASP A 176 -7.61 19.11 15.52
C ASP A 176 -7.98 20.21 14.49
N GLU A 177 -8.33 21.42 14.97
CA GLU A 177 -8.64 22.58 14.11
C GLU A 177 -7.40 23.12 13.39
N GLU A 178 -6.27 23.24 14.09
CA GLU A 178 -5.00 23.67 13.49
C GLU A 178 -4.49 22.63 12.48
N ALA A 179 -4.60 21.34 12.79
CA ALA A 179 -4.23 20.27 11.86
C ALA A 179 -5.07 20.34 10.57
N LEU A 180 -6.37 20.58 10.70
CA LEU A 180 -7.27 20.76 9.55
C LEU A 180 -6.88 22.00 8.73
N ALA A 181 -6.54 23.11 9.39
CA ALA A 181 -6.11 24.33 8.71
C ALA A 181 -4.83 24.10 7.89
N ILE A 182 -3.82 23.44 8.47
CA ILE A 182 -2.56 23.12 7.80
C ILE A 182 -2.81 22.22 6.58
N ILE A 183 -3.62 21.17 6.72
CA ILE A 183 -3.93 20.27 5.61
C ILE A 183 -4.68 21.01 4.48
N ASN A 184 -5.63 21.87 4.82
CA ASN A 184 -6.35 22.68 3.85
C ASN A 184 -5.44 23.68 3.12
N GLU A 185 -4.48 24.29 3.84
CA GLU A 185 -3.49 25.18 3.24
C GLU A 185 -2.56 24.43 2.29
N GLN A 186 -2.05 23.26 2.70
CA GLN A 186 -1.26 22.38 1.83
C GLN A 186 -2.04 21.97 0.58
N ARG A 187 -3.33 21.63 0.73
CA ARG A 187 -4.21 21.28 -0.39
C ARG A 187 -4.39 22.44 -1.36
N ARG A 188 -4.61 23.66 -0.84
CA ARG A 188 -4.71 24.88 -1.66
C ARG A 188 -3.41 25.18 -2.39
N ALA A 189 -2.26 25.00 -1.75
CA ALA A 189 -0.95 25.19 -2.39
C ALA A 189 -0.73 24.20 -3.54
N MET A 190 -1.14 22.93 -3.37
CA MET A 190 -1.14 21.94 -4.45
C MET A 190 -2.10 22.31 -5.58
N GLU A 191 -3.28 22.85 -5.27
CA GLU A 191 -4.28 23.29 -6.25
C GLU A 191 -3.83 24.56 -7.01
N SER A 192 -3.18 25.52 -6.35
CA SER A 192 -2.68 26.74 -7.01
C SER A 192 -1.56 26.44 -8.00
N ASP A 193 -0.63 25.55 -7.67
CA ASP A 193 0.41 25.07 -8.60
C ASP A 193 -0.20 24.20 -9.73
N SER A 194 -1.44 23.72 -9.51
CA SER A 194 -2.25 22.98 -10.49
C SER A 194 -3.06 23.86 -11.46
N THR A 195 -3.10 25.18 -11.28
CA THR A 195 -3.79 26.09 -12.21
C THR A 195 -2.74 26.75 -13.11
N PRO A 196 -2.73 26.56 -14.44
CA PRO A 196 -2.07 27.53 -15.27
C PRO A 196 -2.83 28.84 -15.07
N GLU A 197 -2.15 29.89 -14.62
CA GLU A 197 -2.62 31.26 -14.79
C GLU A 197 -2.90 31.45 -16.28
N VAL A 198 -4.15 31.21 -16.68
CA VAL A 198 -4.76 31.98 -17.74
C VAL A 198 -5.10 33.32 -17.10
N GLU A 199 -4.06 34.05 -16.65
CA GLU A 199 -4.09 35.49 -16.81
C GLU A 199 -4.02 35.71 -18.32
N LEU A 200 -5.22 35.68 -18.92
CA LEU A 200 -5.49 36.48 -20.10
C LEU A 200 -5.00 37.87 -19.77
N SER A 201 -3.76 38.12 -20.20
CA SER A 201 -3.18 39.40 -20.50
C SER A 201 -4.29 40.30 -21.03
N THR A 202 -4.92 41.02 -20.12
CA THR A 202 -5.68 42.23 -20.41
C THR A 202 -4.61 43.29 -20.69
N LYS A 203 -3.81 43.06 -21.73
CA LYS A 203 -3.01 44.09 -22.38
C LYS A 203 -3.95 44.81 -23.32
N GLN A 204 -4.44 45.94 -22.83
CA GLN A 204 -4.40 47.21 -23.54
C GLN A 204 -4.56 47.14 -25.07
N ALA A 205 -5.79 47.40 -25.53
CA ALA A 205 -6.09 48.32 -26.63
C ALA A 205 -7.56 48.72 -26.53
#